data_AF-E8ND48-F1
#
_entry.id   AF-E8ND48-F1
#
_cell.length_a   1.000
_cell.length_b   1.000
_cell.length_c   1.000
_cell.angle_alpha   90.00
_cell.angle_beta   90.00
_cell.angle_gamma   90.00
#
_symmetry.space_group_name_H-M   'P 1'
#
loop_
_entity.id
_entity.type
_entity.pdbx_description
1 polymer ?
#
loop_
_entity_poly.entity_id
_entity_poly.type
_entity_poly.pdbx_seq_one_letter_code
_entity_poly.pdbx_strand_id
1 'polypeptide(L)'
;MPPQTSTVTVTLGEPIYAQALFYTAMFSGKPFAEALLVYRRGGTYTILSPGEDHHGCWVSATAPLDPPRRVSFMSLPSADWDDDIAAHTLTFAPDTGAFTQELRLPGESVPRAQHGFAVAVPSPETIDPAAGWAALRAQHRQTFEQLRALAFPQGA
;
A
#
# COMPACT_ATOMS: atom_id res chain seq x y z
N MET A 1 -14.48 5.38 -35.42
CA MET A 1 -15.58 5.63 -34.47
C MET A 1 -14.99 6.30 -33.25
N PRO A 2 -15.60 7.36 -32.70
CA PRO A 2 -15.16 7.87 -31.40
C PRO A 2 -15.34 6.79 -30.34
N PRO A 3 -14.44 6.67 -29.35
CA PRO A 3 -14.60 5.72 -28.26
C PRO A 3 -15.90 6.02 -27.50
N GLN A 4 -16.74 5.00 -27.31
CA GLN A 4 -17.90 5.12 -26.43
C GLN A 4 -17.40 5.20 -24.99
N THR A 5 -17.70 6.31 -24.32
CA THR A 5 -17.34 6.51 -22.91
C THR A 5 -18.48 5.97 -22.06
N SER A 6 -18.15 5.06 -21.14
CA SER A 6 -19.09 4.53 -20.14
C SER A 6 -18.55 4.87 -18.75
N THR A 7 -19.44 5.25 -17.83
CA THR A 7 -19.07 5.53 -16.43
C THR A 7 -19.40 4.31 -15.57
N VAL A 8 -18.46 3.91 -14.71
CA VAL A 8 -18.66 2.90 -13.67
C VAL A 8 -18.40 3.56 -12.32
N THR A 9 -19.29 3.37 -11.35
CA THR A 9 -19.08 3.83 -9.97
C THR A 9 -18.56 2.68 -9.12
N VAL A 10 -17.42 2.90 -8.46
CA VAL A 10 -16.84 1.94 -7.51
C VAL A 10 -16.95 2.53 -6.11
N THR A 11 -17.57 1.78 -5.20
CA THR A 11 -17.66 2.17 -3.78
C THR A 11 -16.46 1.61 -3.03
N LEU A 12 -15.74 2.48 -2.31
CA LEU A 12 -14.70 2.05 -1.39
C LEU A 12 -15.34 1.49 -0.13
N GLY A 13 -15.13 0.21 0.16
CA GLY A 13 -15.67 -0.42 1.36
C GLY A 13 -15.01 0.08 2.65
N GLU A 14 -15.54 -0.36 3.79
CA GLU A 14 -14.91 -0.14 5.09
C GLU A 14 -13.57 -0.88 5.19
N PRO A 15 -12.60 -0.33 5.94
CA PRO A 15 -11.34 -1.01 6.23
C PRO A 15 -11.56 -2.36 6.94
N ILE A 16 -10.79 -3.37 6.52
CA ILE A 16 -10.81 -4.73 7.10
C ILE A 16 -9.44 -5.20 7.58
N TYR A 17 -8.37 -4.59 7.09
CA TYR A 17 -7.00 -4.84 7.51
C TYR A 17 -6.15 -3.61 7.16
N ALA A 18 -5.13 -3.32 7.95
CA ALA A 18 -4.21 -2.24 7.64
C ALA A 18 -2.80 -2.56 8.13
N GLN A 19 -1.81 -2.01 7.43
CA GLN A 19 -0.41 -2.13 7.83
C GLN A 19 0.37 -0.87 7.46
N ALA A 20 1.25 -0.47 8.36
CA ALA A 20 2.25 0.54 8.10
C ALA A 20 3.43 -0.10 7.36
N LEU A 21 3.96 0.59 6.35
CA LEU A 21 5.09 0.19 5.54
C LEU A 21 6.26 1.16 5.73
N PHE A 22 7.48 0.62 5.77
CA PHE A 22 8.72 1.38 5.77
C PHE A 22 9.66 0.79 4.74
N TYR A 23 9.90 1.50 3.64
CA TYR A 23 10.79 1.10 2.56
C TYR A 23 12.25 1.43 2.92
N THR A 24 13.12 0.43 2.87
CA THR A 24 14.58 0.60 3.05
C THR A 24 15.33 0.65 1.72
N ALA A 25 14.71 0.14 0.64
CA ALA A 25 15.15 0.34 -0.72
C ALA A 25 13.95 0.73 -1.60
N MET A 26 14.07 1.88 -2.25
CA MET A 26 13.02 2.48 -3.08
C MET A 26 13.47 2.67 -4.53
N PHE A 27 12.52 2.65 -5.44
CA PHE A 27 12.72 3.19 -6.78
C PHE A 27 12.81 4.72 -6.71
N SER A 28 13.73 5.34 -7.47
CA SER A 28 14.07 6.77 -7.35
C SER A 28 12.90 7.75 -7.57
N GLY A 29 11.84 7.34 -8.27
CA GLY A 29 10.65 8.15 -8.48
C GLY A 29 9.64 8.12 -7.32
N LYS A 30 9.83 7.30 -6.27
CA LYS A 30 8.99 7.32 -5.08
C LYS A 30 9.78 7.86 -3.88
N PRO A 31 9.57 9.12 -3.46
CA PRO A 31 10.42 9.76 -2.45
C PRO A 31 10.02 9.44 -1.00
N PHE A 32 9.01 8.59 -0.79
CA PHE A 32 8.39 8.39 0.53
C PHE A 32 8.73 7.03 1.14
N ALA A 33 9.54 7.05 2.18
CA ALA A 33 9.93 5.85 2.91
C ALA A 33 8.78 5.23 3.72
N GLU A 34 7.79 6.02 4.14
CA GLU A 34 6.68 5.55 4.96
C GLU A 34 5.37 5.56 4.19
N ALA A 35 4.53 4.54 4.41
CA ALA A 35 3.17 4.52 3.90
C ALA A 35 2.23 3.78 4.86
N LEU A 36 0.93 4.05 4.75
CA LEU A 36 -0.14 3.30 5.40
C LEU A 36 -0.98 2.62 4.32
N LEU A 37 -0.98 1.29 4.30
CA LEU A 37 -1.77 0.50 3.37
C LEU A 37 -3.03 -0.04 4.07
N VAL A 38 -4.19 0.34 3.56
CA VAL A 38 -5.52 0.00 4.07
C VAL A 38 -6.25 -0.90 3.08
N TYR A 39 -6.55 -2.12 3.48
CA TYR A 39 -7.36 -3.09 2.74
C TYR A 39 -8.80 -2.87 3.14
N ARG A 40 -9.70 -2.81 2.15
CA ARG A 40 -11.13 -2.58 2.36
C ARG A 40 -11.96 -3.76 1.89
N ARG A 41 -13.16 -3.90 2.48
CA ARG A 41 -14.16 -4.87 2.04
C ARG A 41 -14.51 -4.62 0.57
N GLY A 42 -14.79 -5.69 -0.16
CA GLY A 42 -15.08 -5.63 -1.59
C GLY A 42 -13.84 -5.53 -2.48
N GLY A 43 -12.63 -5.74 -1.94
CA GLY A 43 -11.41 -5.86 -2.75
C GLY A 43 -10.81 -4.52 -3.18
N THR A 44 -11.16 -3.42 -2.52
CA THR A 44 -10.55 -2.10 -2.76
C THR A 44 -9.47 -1.79 -1.71
N TYR A 45 -8.51 -0.95 -2.04
CA TYR A 45 -7.49 -0.49 -1.09
C TYR A 45 -7.30 1.03 -1.19
N THR A 46 -6.73 1.57 -0.12
CA THR A 46 -6.16 2.92 -0.09
C THR A 46 -4.74 2.80 0.45
N ILE A 47 -3.79 3.49 -0.18
CA ILE A 47 -2.46 3.68 0.41
C ILE A 47 -2.16 5.16 0.51
N LEU A 48 -1.70 5.57 1.69
CA LEU A 48 -1.39 6.95 2.00
C LEU A 48 0.09 7.09 2.31
N SER A 49 0.73 8.12 1.75
CA SER A 49 2.07 8.56 2.11
C SER A 49 2.15 10.10 2.00
N PRO A 50 3.24 10.78 2.39
CA PRO A 50 3.32 12.23 2.29
C PRO A 50 3.01 12.74 0.87
N GLY A 51 1.85 13.34 0.65
CA GLY A 51 1.47 13.86 -0.68
C GLY A 51 1.01 12.82 -1.70
N GLU A 52 0.83 11.56 -1.30
CA GLU A 52 0.25 10.48 -2.14
C GLU A 52 -0.98 9.93 -1.42
N ASP A 53 -2.12 9.92 -2.11
CA ASP A 53 -3.32 9.19 -1.69
C ASP A 53 -3.91 8.53 -2.93
N HIS A 54 -3.64 7.24 -3.09
CA HIS A 54 -4.14 6.50 -4.24
C HIS A 54 -4.98 5.30 -3.84
N HIS A 55 -5.89 4.96 -4.75
CA HIS A 55 -6.87 3.91 -4.58
C HIS A 55 -6.70 2.86 -5.65
N GLY A 56 -7.20 1.67 -5.38
CA GLY A 56 -7.14 0.58 -6.34
C GLY A 56 -7.87 -0.65 -5.89
N CYS A 57 -7.65 -1.72 -6.63
CA CYS A 57 -8.16 -3.04 -6.30
C CYS A 57 -7.02 -3.92 -5.79
N TRP A 58 -7.32 -4.83 -4.88
CA TRP A 58 -6.36 -5.83 -4.39
C TRP A 58 -6.94 -7.24 -4.52
N VAL A 59 -6.04 -8.20 -4.71
CA VAL A 59 -6.34 -9.63 -4.69
C VAL A 59 -5.23 -10.33 -3.92
N SER A 60 -5.59 -11.13 -2.92
CA SER A 60 -4.65 -11.97 -2.18
C SER A 60 -4.56 -13.35 -2.83
N ALA A 61 -3.34 -13.86 -3.01
CA ALA A 61 -3.12 -15.23 -3.46
C ALA A 61 -3.43 -16.27 -2.36
N THR A 62 -3.51 -15.84 -1.10
CA THR A 62 -3.77 -16.70 0.06
C THR A 62 -4.96 -16.18 0.85
N ALA A 63 -5.87 -17.08 1.24
CA ALA A 63 -6.92 -16.82 2.22
C ALA A 63 -6.62 -17.60 3.51
N PRO A 64 -6.93 -17.04 4.70
CA PRO A 64 -7.42 -15.68 4.95
C PRO A 64 -6.33 -14.59 4.80
N LEU A 65 -6.77 -13.32 4.74
CA LEU A 65 -5.92 -12.15 5.01
C LEU A 65 -5.61 -12.11 6.52
N ASP A 66 -4.87 -13.09 7.04
CA ASP A 66 -4.40 -13.03 8.43
C ASP A 66 -3.20 -13.95 8.68
N PRO A 67 -1.97 -13.43 8.64
CA PRO A 67 -1.56 -12.18 7.97
C PRO A 67 -1.42 -12.37 6.44
N PRO A 68 -1.48 -11.28 5.63
CA PRO A 68 -1.24 -11.35 4.19
C PRO A 68 0.15 -11.91 3.89
N ARG A 69 0.27 -12.76 2.86
CA ARG A 69 1.56 -13.34 2.41
C ARG A 69 1.96 -12.88 1.03
N ARG A 70 1.04 -12.89 0.06
CA ARG A 70 1.29 -12.37 -1.28
C ARG A 70 0.02 -11.74 -1.82
N VAL A 71 0.10 -10.44 -2.12
CA VAL A 71 -1.04 -9.65 -2.56
C VAL A 71 -0.67 -8.84 -3.79
N SER A 72 -1.55 -8.89 -4.78
CA SER A 72 -1.48 -8.03 -5.97
C SER A 72 -2.39 -6.82 -5.77
N PHE A 73 -1.89 -5.65 -6.13
CA PHE A 73 -2.60 -4.37 -6.12
C PHE A 73 -2.55 -3.79 -7.52
N MET A 74 -3.69 -3.29 -7.99
CA MET A 74 -3.83 -2.55 -9.24
C MET A 74 -4.35 -1.17 -8.88
N SER A 75 -3.55 -0.13 -9.07
CA SER A 75 -4.00 1.24 -8.83
C SER A 75 -5.01 1.66 -9.89
N LEU A 76 -5.95 2.52 -9.48
CA LEU A 76 -6.76 3.28 -10.41
C LEU A 76 -5.90 4.42 -11.02
N PRO A 77 -6.25 4.88 -12.23
CA PRO A 77 -5.67 6.07 -12.83
C PRO A 77 -5.63 7.25 -11.87
N SER A 78 -4.45 7.86 -11.73
CA SER A 78 -4.23 9.06 -10.91
C SER A 78 -2.97 9.79 -11.35
N ALA A 79 -2.80 11.03 -10.89
CA ALA A 79 -1.63 11.84 -11.19
C ALA A 79 -0.31 11.19 -10.73
N ASP A 80 -0.33 10.33 -9.71
CA ASP A 80 0.85 9.58 -9.24
C ASP A 80 1.37 8.57 -10.28
N TRP A 81 0.52 8.20 -11.23
CA TRP A 81 0.75 7.18 -12.25
C TRP A 81 0.52 7.72 -13.68
N ASP A 82 0.70 9.03 -13.89
CA ASP A 82 0.50 9.70 -15.18
C ASP A 82 -0.90 9.44 -15.79
N ASP A 83 -1.93 9.43 -14.94
CA ASP A 83 -3.32 9.09 -15.30
C ASP A 83 -3.48 7.68 -15.92
N ASP A 84 -2.59 6.75 -15.57
CA ASP A 84 -2.61 5.34 -15.96
C ASP A 84 -2.56 4.41 -14.72
N ILE A 85 -2.59 3.10 -14.94
CA ILE A 85 -2.59 2.09 -13.88
C ILE A 85 -1.16 1.71 -13.49
N ALA A 86 -0.95 1.30 -12.24
CA ALA A 86 0.27 0.65 -11.78
C ALA A 86 -0.07 -0.68 -11.10
N ALA A 87 0.73 -1.70 -11.35
CA ALA A 87 0.58 -3.00 -10.70
C ALA A 87 1.69 -3.18 -9.66
N HIS A 88 1.30 -3.42 -8.41
CA HIS A 88 2.21 -3.78 -7.33
C HIS A 88 1.95 -5.22 -6.91
N THR A 89 2.99 -6.02 -6.76
CA THR A 89 2.90 -7.31 -6.06
C THR A 89 3.76 -7.26 -4.83
N LEU A 90 3.14 -7.34 -3.65
CA LEU A 90 3.84 -7.35 -2.37
C LEU A 90 3.86 -8.79 -1.83
N THR A 91 5.04 -9.24 -1.42
CA THR A 91 5.22 -10.50 -0.68
C THR A 91 5.72 -10.18 0.72
N PHE A 92 4.98 -10.62 1.73
CA PHE A 92 5.24 -10.36 3.14
C PHE A 92 5.78 -11.63 3.82
N ALA A 93 6.73 -11.44 4.73
CA ALA A 93 7.23 -12.42 5.67
C ALA A 93 6.77 -12.02 7.09
N PRO A 94 5.58 -12.44 7.53
CA PRO A 94 4.95 -11.93 8.75
C PRO A 94 5.79 -12.17 10.02
N ASP A 95 6.55 -13.26 10.06
CA ASP A 95 7.38 -13.65 11.20
C ASP A 95 8.54 -12.66 11.44
N THR A 96 9.01 -11.97 10.38
CA THR A 96 10.11 -11.00 10.45
C THR A 96 9.67 -9.57 10.20
N GLY A 97 8.43 -9.38 9.75
CA GLY A 97 7.91 -8.10 9.26
C GLY A 97 8.51 -7.67 7.91
N ALA A 98 9.41 -8.43 7.29
CA ALA A 98 10.00 -8.03 6.02
C ALA A 98 8.98 -8.13 4.86
N PHE A 99 9.12 -7.29 3.84
CA PHE A 99 8.40 -7.44 2.58
C PHE A 99 9.26 -7.12 1.37
N THR A 100 8.91 -7.72 0.24
CA THR A 100 9.38 -7.32 -1.09
C THR A 100 8.19 -6.83 -1.91
N GLN A 101 8.47 -5.92 -2.85
CA GLN A 101 7.49 -5.34 -3.75
C GLN A 101 8.05 -5.34 -5.17
N GLU A 102 7.27 -5.81 -6.12
CA GLU A 102 7.49 -5.63 -7.55
C GLU A 102 6.50 -4.59 -8.08
N LEU A 103 6.99 -3.46 -8.59
CA LEU A 103 6.21 -2.45 -9.30
C LEU A 103 6.33 -2.66 -10.81
N ARG A 104 5.20 -2.73 -11.52
CA ARG A 104 5.11 -2.71 -12.98
C ARG A 104 4.34 -1.48 -13.41
N LEU A 105 4.98 -0.68 -14.25
CA LEU A 105 4.36 0.48 -14.90
C LEU A 105 3.94 0.12 -16.33
N PRO A 106 2.90 0.78 -16.87
CA PRO A 106 2.47 0.59 -18.24
C PRO A 106 3.61 0.87 -19.21
N GLY A 107 3.77 0.00 -20.22
CA GLY A 107 4.82 0.15 -21.23
C GLY A 107 6.25 -0.21 -20.77
N GLU A 108 6.49 -0.47 -19.48
CA GLU A 108 7.80 -0.86 -18.98
C GLU A 108 7.99 -2.38 -18.93
N SER A 109 9.08 -2.87 -19.52
CA SER A 109 9.39 -4.31 -19.58
C SER A 109 10.08 -4.85 -18.32
N VAL A 110 10.73 -3.98 -17.55
CA VAL A 110 11.53 -4.36 -16.36
C VAL A 110 10.79 -3.93 -15.10
N PRO A 111 10.39 -4.87 -14.23
CA PRO A 111 9.81 -4.53 -12.93
C PRO A 111 10.80 -3.80 -12.03
N ARG A 112 10.27 -2.91 -11.20
CA ARG A 112 11.05 -2.15 -10.21
C ARG A 112 10.90 -2.82 -8.85
N ALA A 113 11.99 -3.41 -8.38
CA ALA A 113 12.04 -4.07 -7.08
C ALA A 113 12.20 -3.05 -5.95
N GLN A 114 11.43 -3.22 -4.88
CA GLN A 114 11.49 -2.44 -3.64
C GLN A 114 11.38 -3.41 -2.47
N HIS A 115 11.87 -3.02 -1.31
CA HIS A 115 11.73 -3.83 -0.10
C HIS A 115 11.76 -2.97 1.16
N GLY A 116 11.32 -3.57 2.25
CA GLY A 116 11.27 -2.90 3.54
C GLY A 116 10.63 -3.77 4.59
N PHE A 117 10.00 -3.11 5.55
CA PHE A 117 9.32 -3.73 6.68
C PHE A 117 7.86 -3.28 6.75
N ALA A 118 7.01 -4.14 7.28
CA ALA A 118 5.59 -3.92 7.46
C ALA A 118 5.18 -4.34 8.88
N VAL A 119 4.30 -3.55 9.49
CA VAL A 119 3.70 -3.88 10.79
C VAL A 119 2.19 -3.66 10.68
N ALA A 120 1.42 -4.63 11.16
CA ALA A 120 -0.03 -4.52 11.21
C ALA A 120 -0.47 -3.34 12.10
N VAL A 121 -1.49 -2.62 11.65
CA VAL A 121 -2.12 -1.55 12.41
C VAL A 121 -3.32 -2.14 13.17
N PRO A 122 -3.42 -1.96 14.49
CA PRO A 122 -4.56 -2.45 15.26
C PRO A 122 -5.85 -1.69 14.92
N SER A 123 -6.99 -2.35 15.10
CA SER A 123 -8.33 -1.78 14.90
C SER A 123 -8.53 -1.10 13.53
N PRO A 124 -8.32 -1.83 12.42
CA PRO A 124 -8.44 -1.27 11.08
C PRO A 124 -9.81 -0.60 10.83
N GLU A 125 -10.89 -1.12 11.42
CA GLU A 125 -12.25 -0.59 11.32
C GLU A 125 -12.42 0.86 11.82
N THR A 126 -11.45 1.37 12.58
CA THR A 126 -11.44 2.74 13.11
C THR A 126 -10.68 3.73 12.22
N ILE A 127 -10.00 3.24 11.17
CA ILE A 127 -9.23 4.08 10.26
C ILE A 127 -10.20 4.82 9.34
N ASP A 128 -10.08 6.14 9.30
CA ASP A 128 -10.72 6.97 8.28
C ASP A 128 -9.66 7.46 7.28
N PRO A 129 -9.53 6.84 6.10
CA PRO A 129 -8.58 7.29 5.09
C PRO A 129 -8.79 8.74 4.64
N ALA A 130 -10.00 9.30 4.76
CA ALA A 130 -10.27 10.69 4.40
C ALA A 130 -9.61 11.70 5.36
N ALA A 131 -9.17 11.27 6.55
CA ALA A 131 -8.39 12.10 7.45
C ALA A 131 -7.01 12.48 6.88
N GLY A 132 -6.54 11.74 5.87
CA GLY A 132 -5.29 11.98 5.17
C GLY A 132 -4.05 11.54 5.93
N TRP A 133 -2.92 11.55 5.21
CA TRP A 133 -1.65 11.01 5.70
C TRP A 133 -1.22 11.58 7.06
N ALA A 134 -1.18 12.92 7.21
CA ALA A 134 -0.62 13.54 8.40
C ALA A 134 -1.38 13.16 9.68
N ALA A 135 -2.71 13.10 9.61
CA ALA A 135 -3.56 12.71 10.73
C ALA A 135 -3.36 11.22 11.07
N LEU A 136 -3.42 10.34 10.07
CA LEU A 136 -3.28 8.89 10.30
C LEU A 136 -1.88 8.50 10.75
N ARG A 137 -0.84 9.16 10.23
CA ARG A 137 0.55 8.96 10.66
C ARG A 137 0.75 9.37 12.12
N ALA A 138 0.04 10.40 12.58
CA ALA A 138 0.04 10.82 13.99
C ALA A 138 -0.80 9.88 14.87
N GLN A 139 -1.97 9.45 14.41
CA GLN A 139 -2.83 8.49 15.10
C GLN A 139 -2.12 7.16 15.35
N HIS A 140 -1.36 6.66 14.37
CA HIS A 140 -0.65 5.39 14.46
C HIS A 140 0.84 5.54 14.78
N ARG A 141 1.23 6.62 15.46
CA ARG A 141 2.64 6.96 15.74
C ARG A 141 3.44 5.78 16.32
N GLN A 142 2.87 5.08 17.31
CA GLN A 142 3.54 3.95 17.96
C GLN A 142 3.84 2.81 16.98
N THR A 143 2.92 2.49 16.06
CA THR A 143 3.13 1.47 15.03
C THR A 143 4.29 1.87 14.11
N PHE A 144 4.35 3.13 13.69
CA PHE A 144 5.45 3.62 12.87
C PHE A 144 6.80 3.70 13.62
N GLU A 145 6.79 3.99 14.91
CA GLU A 145 8.00 3.95 15.75
C GLU A 145 8.54 2.51 15.87
N GLN A 146 7.66 1.53 16.12
CA GLN A 146 8.01 0.12 16.10
C GLN A 146 8.58 -0.31 14.75
N LEU A 147 7.91 0.09 13.68
CA LEU A 147 8.34 -0.23 12.32
C LEU A 147 9.71 0.35 11.99
N ARG A 148 10.00 1.58 12.44
CA ARG A 148 11.32 2.19 12.28
C ARG A 148 12.40 1.45 13.07
N ALA A 149 12.08 0.97 14.28
CA ALA A 149 12.99 0.16 15.08
C ALA A 149 13.29 -1.20 14.43
N LEU A 150 12.32 -1.78 13.72
CA LEU A 150 12.52 -2.98 12.88
C LEU A 150 13.46 -2.71 11.71
N ALA A 151 13.28 -1.58 11.02
CA ALA A 151 14.09 -1.23 9.86
C ALA A 151 15.53 -0.84 10.21
N PHE A 152 15.75 -0.31 11.42
CA PHE A 152 17.05 0.12 11.92
C PHE A 152 17.26 -0.35 13.37
N PRO A 153 17.54 -1.65 13.58
CA PRO A 153 17.81 -2.16 14.92
C PRO A 153 19.03 -1.46 15.50
N GLN A 154 18.95 -0.98 16.75
CA GLN A 154 20.09 -0.35 17.40
C GLN A 154 21.23 -1.37 17.54
N GLY A 155 22.38 -1.08 16.92
CA GLY A 155 23.59 -1.91 16.99
C GLY A 155 23.98 -2.66 15.71
N ALA A 156 23.41 -2.33 14.55
CA ALA A 156 23.88 -2.77 13.23
C ALA A 156 24.95 -1.82 12.65
#